data_AF-A0A227IYZ6-F1
#
_entry.id   AF-A0A227IYZ6-F1
#
_cell.length_a   1.000
_cell.length_b   1.000
_cell.length_c   1.000
_cell.angle_alpha   90.00
_cell.angle_beta   90.00
_cell.angle_gamma   90.00
#
_symmetry.space_group_name_H-M   'P 1'
#
loop_
_entity.id
_entity.type
_entity.pdbx_description
1 polymer ?
#
loop_
_entity_poly.entity_id
_entity_poly.type
_entity_poly.pdbx_seq_one_letter_code
_entity_poly.pdbx_strand_id
1 'polypeptide(L)' 'EGENRELGGHQVGLAHFAYVTNNVDAIIKRLTDAGYPIAQPGADEPYRKNVYFVDPAGFEIEFVEYLADDPKLRNLTS' A
#
# COMPACT_ATOMS: atom_id res chain seq x y z
N GLU A 1 -14.89 19.12 10.16
CA GLU A 1 -14.06 18.06 9.55
C GLU A 1 -12.69 18.62 9.21
N GLY A 2 -11.69 17.76 8.98
CA GLY A 2 -10.33 18.16 8.61
C GLY A 2 -9.95 17.58 7.25
N GLU A 3 -9.10 18.30 6.53
CA GLU A 3 -8.56 17.87 5.24
C GLU A 3 -7.65 16.64 5.39
N ASN A 4 -7.50 15.89 4.30
CA ASN A 4 -6.53 14.80 4.27
C ASN A 4 -5.10 15.33 4.41
N ARG A 5 -4.22 14.53 4.99
CA ARG A 5 -2.83 14.90 5.23
C ARG A 5 -2.06 15.02 3.91
N GLU A 6 -1.26 16.06 3.79
CA GLU A 6 -0.23 16.19 2.77
C GLU A 6 0.86 15.11 2.97
N LEU A 7 0.87 14.07 2.13
CA LEU A 7 1.74 12.89 2.28
C LEU A 7 3.23 13.22 2.13
N GLY A 8 3.57 14.20 1.27
CA GLY A 8 4.94 14.68 1.09
C GLY A 8 5.43 15.62 2.19
N GLY A 9 4.56 16.01 3.14
CA GLY A 9 4.87 16.94 4.21
C GLY A 9 5.16 16.28 5.55
N HIS A 10 5.56 17.10 6.53
CA HIS A 10 5.87 16.66 7.90
C HIS A 10 4.69 16.82 8.88
N GLN A 11 3.49 17.15 8.39
CA GLN A 11 2.31 17.29 9.22
C GLN A 11 1.95 15.94 9.84
N VAL A 12 1.60 15.92 11.13
CA VAL A 12 1.11 14.72 11.80
C VAL A 12 -0.34 14.43 11.41
N GLY A 13 -0.68 13.15 11.26
CA GLY A 13 -2.01 12.71 10.85
C GLY A 13 -1.97 11.32 10.19
N LEU A 14 -3.14 10.85 9.77
CA LEU A 14 -3.26 9.60 9.01
C LEU A 14 -2.49 9.70 7.70
N ALA A 15 -1.57 8.78 7.44
CA ALA A 15 -0.83 8.70 6.18
C ALA A 15 -1.55 7.76 5.20
N HIS A 16 -1.68 6.49 5.55
CA HIS A 16 -2.41 5.50 4.78
C HIS A 16 -3.04 4.44 5.69
N PHE A 17 -3.82 3.57 5.08
CA PHE A 17 -4.26 2.30 5.64
C PHE A 17 -4.04 1.18 4.63
N ALA A 18 -4.04 -0.07 5.11
CA ALA A 18 -3.68 -1.22 4.29
C ALA A 18 -4.79 -2.27 4.24
N TYR A 19 -4.96 -2.89 3.07
CA TYR A 19 -5.69 -4.15 2.91
C TYR A 19 -4.70 -5.31 2.72
N VAL A 20 -4.90 -6.40 3.46
CA VAL A 20 -4.18 -7.65 3.20
C VAL A 20 -4.89 -8.41 2.09
N THR A 21 -4.14 -8.86 1.09
CA THR A 21 -4.62 -9.64 -0.06
C THR A 21 -3.81 -10.91 -0.22
N ASN A 22 -4.38 -11.89 -0.92
CA ASN A 22 -3.69 -13.13 -1.28
C ASN A 22 -2.96 -13.06 -2.64
N ASN A 23 -3.12 -11.95 -3.38
CA ASN A 23 -2.47 -11.76 -4.67
C ASN A 23 -2.42 -10.26 -5.02
N VAL A 24 -1.27 -9.63 -4.76
CA VAL A 24 -1.00 -8.22 -5.08
C VAL A 24 -0.97 -7.99 -6.58
N ASP A 25 -0.37 -8.89 -7.36
CA ASP A 25 -0.24 -8.74 -8.82
C ASP A 25 -1.63 -8.64 -9.50
N ALA A 26 -2.59 -9.43 -9.03
CA ALA A 26 -3.98 -9.37 -9.48
C ALA A 26 -4.70 -8.08 -9.07
N ILE A 27 -4.37 -7.48 -7.92
CA ILE A 27 -4.88 -6.17 -7.50
C ILE A 27 -4.30 -5.08 -8.41
N ILE A 28 -2.99 -5.07 -8.63
CA ILE A 28 -2.30 -4.12 -9.51
C ILE A 28 -2.95 -4.12 -10.88
N LYS A 29 -3.13 -5.31 -11.48
CA LYS A 29 -3.77 -5.42 -12.78
C LYS A 29 -5.18 -4.84 -12.80
N ARG A 30 -6.02 -5.19 -11.83
CA ARG A 30 -7.42 -4.70 -11.79
C ARG A 30 -7.51 -3.18 -11.64
N LEU A 31 -6.68 -2.60 -10.76
CA LEU A 31 -6.71 -1.16 -10.50
C LEU A 31 -6.14 -0.36 -11.67
N THR A 32 -5.05 -0.83 -12.27
CA THR A 32 -4.47 -0.19 -13.47
C THR A 32 -5.41 -0.29 -14.67
N ASP A 33 -6.06 -1.44 -14.91
CA ASP A 33 -7.09 -1.58 -15.95
C ASP A 33 -8.29 -0.65 -15.72
N ALA A 34 -8.61 -0.35 -14.45
CA ALA A 34 -9.67 0.59 -14.06
C ALA A 34 -9.24 2.06 -14.09
N GLY A 35 -7.98 2.36 -14.46
CA GLY A 35 -7.48 3.74 -14.61
C GLY A 35 -6.87 4.33 -13.33
N TYR A 36 -6.66 3.54 -12.28
CA TYR A 36 -5.93 3.98 -11.09
C TYR A 36 -4.42 3.75 -11.29
N PRO A 37 -3.60 4.82 -11.39
CA PRO A 37 -2.17 4.67 -11.52
C PRO A 37 -1.54 4.19 -10.20
N ILE A 38 -0.46 3.42 -10.30
CA ILE A 38 0.35 3.06 -9.13
C ILE A 38 0.98 4.33 -8.59
N ALA A 39 0.77 4.63 -7.31
CA ALA A 39 1.37 5.77 -6.63
C ALA A 39 2.82 5.46 -6.20
N GLN A 40 3.04 4.28 -5.63
CA GLN A 40 4.35 3.79 -5.25
C GLN A 40 4.42 2.25 -5.42
N PRO A 41 5.49 1.71 -6.02
CA PRO A 41 5.59 0.28 -6.34
C PRO A 41 5.84 -0.63 -5.13
N GLY A 42 5.94 -0.08 -3.92
CA GLY A 42 6.28 -0.82 -2.71
C GLY A 42 7.78 -1.05 -2.53
N ALA A 43 8.12 -1.84 -1.51
CA ALA A 43 9.49 -2.25 -1.21
C ALA A 43 9.78 -3.63 -1.82
N ASP A 44 11.02 -3.85 -2.24
CA ASP A 44 11.48 -5.18 -2.66
C ASP A 44 11.88 -6.00 -1.44
N GLU A 45 10.98 -6.89 -1.01
CA GLU A 45 11.13 -7.70 0.20
C GLU A 45 10.85 -9.18 -0.10
N PRO A 46 11.64 -10.13 0.44
CA PRO A 46 11.52 -11.54 0.10
C PRO A 46 10.22 -12.19 0.60
N TYR A 47 9.60 -11.65 1.65
CA TYR A 47 8.45 -12.28 2.32
C TYR A 47 7.19 -11.38 2.33
N ARG A 48 7.25 -10.23 1.67
CA ARG A 48 6.15 -9.27 1.63
C ARG A 48 6.15 -8.55 0.28
N LYS A 49 5.02 -8.58 -0.41
CA LYS A 49 4.76 -7.67 -1.53
C LYS A 49 3.86 -6.56 -1.03
N ASN A 50 4.11 -5.33 -1.44
CA ASN A 50 3.19 -4.24 -1.23
C ASN A 50 3.14 -3.29 -2.43
N VAL A 51 2.06 -2.52 -2.53
CA VAL A 51 1.88 -1.50 -3.56
C VAL A 51 0.92 -0.44 -3.03
N TYR A 52 1.11 0.81 -3.45
CA TYR A 52 0.30 1.95 -3.02
C TYR A 52 -0.48 2.54 -4.19
N PHE A 53 -1.74 2.90 -3.92
CA PHE A 53 -2.62 3.66 -4.80
C PHE A 53 -3.22 4.85 -4.04
N VAL A 54 -3.73 5.84 -4.76
CA VAL A 54 -4.49 6.95 -4.17
C VAL A 54 -5.93 6.85 -4.65
N ASP A 55 -6.88 6.88 -3.71
CA ASP A 55 -8.30 6.85 -4.03
C ASP A 55 -8.83 8.22 -4.50
N PRO A 56 -10.07 8.31 -5.01
CA PRO A 56 -10.65 9.58 -5.44
C PRO A 56 -10.82 10.63 -4.33
N ALA A 57 -10.80 10.23 -3.06
CA ALA A 57 -10.84 11.12 -1.90
C ALA A 57 -9.44 11.55 -1.43
N GLY A 58 -8.38 11.10 -2.11
CA GLY A 58 -7.00 11.45 -1.85
C GLY A 58 -6.30 10.56 -0.82
N PHE A 59 -6.95 9.51 -0.30
CA PHE A 59 -6.32 8.61 0.66
C PHE A 59 -5.34 7.68 -0.04
N GLU A 60 -4.13 7.58 0.51
CA GLU A 60 -3.19 6.53 0.13
C GLU A 60 -3.64 5.20 0.74
N ILE A 61 -3.72 4.18 -0.11
CA ILE A 61 -4.14 2.83 0.23
C ILE A 61 -3.01 1.89 -0.14
N GLU A 62 -2.55 1.12 0.83
CA GLU A 62 -1.59 0.05 0.64
C GLU A 62 -2.31 -1.29 0.44
N PHE A 63 -1.83 -2.10 -0.51
CA PHE A 63 -2.22 -3.51 -0.61
C PHE A 63 -1.01 -4.37 -0.29
N VAL A 64 -1.16 -5.30 0.65
CA VAL A 64 -0.07 -6.13 1.16
C VAL A 64 -0.38 -7.61 0.96
N GLU A 65 0.58 -8.37 0.43
CA GLU A 65 0.56 -9.83 0.38
C GLU A 65 1.76 -10.37 1.17
N TYR A 66 1.49 -11.21 2.16
CA TYR A 66 2.52 -11.89 2.93
C TYR A 66 2.80 -13.27 2.33
N LEU A 67 4.06 -13.56 2.05
CA LEU A 67 4.52 -14.81 1.43
C LEU A 67 5.04 -15.83 2.46
N ALA A 68 5.07 -15.45 3.74
CA ALA A 68 5.41 -16.30 4.86
C ALA A 68 4.45 -16.07 6.02
N ASP A 69 4.14 -17.13 6.78
CA ASP A 69 3.30 -17.04 7.97
C ASP A 69 4.08 -16.62 9.23
N ASP A 70 5.40 -16.79 9.25
CA ASP A 70 6.25 -16.38 10.37
C ASP A 70 6.22 -14.85 10.53
N PRO A 71 5.68 -14.31 11.65
CA PRO A 71 5.60 -12.87 11.87
C PRO A 71 6.97 -12.16 11.82
N LYS A 72 8.06 -12.85 12.14
CA LYS A 72 9.41 -12.28 12.07
C LYS A 72 9.87 -12.06 10.64
N LEU A 73 9.45 -12.92 9.71
CA LEU A 73 9.72 -12.76 8.28
C LEU A 73 8.82 -11.68 7.66
N ARG A 74 7.56 -11.60 8.12
CA ARG A 74 6.56 -10.61 7.64
C ARG A 74 6.88 -9.18 8.04
N ASN A 75 7.39 -8.99 9.25
CA ASN A 75 7.71 -7.70 9.83
C ASN A 75 9.21 -7.41 9.74
N LEU A 76 9.93 -8.13 8.87
CA LEU A 76 11.32 -7.80 8.62
C LEU A 76 11.35 -6.41 7.98
N THR A 77 11.77 -5.44 8.76
CA THR A 77 12.20 -4.13 8.29
C THR A 77 13.70 -4.09 8.55
N SER A 78 14.49 -3.98 7.48
CA SER A 78 15.92 -3.69 7.59
C SER A 78 16.16 -2.38 8.32
#